data_AF-A0A7X6P418-F1
#
_entry.id   AF-A0A7X6P418-F1
#
_cell.length_a   1.000
_cell.length_b   1.000
_cell.length_c   1.000
_cell.angle_alpha   90.00
_cell.angle_beta   90.00
_cell.angle_gamma   90.00
#
_symmetry.space_group_name_H-M   'P 1'
#
loop_
_entity.id
_entity.type
_entity.pdbx_description
1 polymer ?
#
loop_
_entity_poly.entity_id
_entity_poly.type
_entity_poly.pdbx_seq_one_letter_code
_entity_poly.pdbx_strand_id
1 'polypeptide(L)'
;MMALSLDEARILLGVTEECRDASAVRRAYLVAIRESHPDRNEAADANLRTARLSEAYRLICAAIADPSSTTTTPGGAAGGDTTGAAAGARTAPPPRATRPVGNEAETYEIEGWVRVIADDTIELGAPLDLAFRWLELACHHAGDITYLDRPAAMLQVLVQFVGYPPSYVVFDLQGRAAYGTTEVFCT
;
A
#
# COMPACT_ATOMS: atom_id res chain seq x y z
N MET A 1 -18.64 -15.00 14.12
CA MET A 1 -18.44 -13.65 13.55
C MET A 1 -19.29 -13.60 12.29
N MET A 2 -20.35 -12.78 12.26
CA MET A 2 -21.27 -12.74 11.10
C MET A 2 -20.54 -12.16 9.88
N ALA A 3 -20.74 -12.77 8.72
CA ALA A 3 -20.19 -12.26 7.46
C ALA A 3 -20.84 -10.92 7.12
N LEU A 4 -20.03 -9.93 6.75
CA LEU A 4 -20.50 -8.61 6.33
C LEU A 4 -21.14 -8.74 4.93
N SER A 5 -22.40 -8.35 4.80
CA SER A 5 -23.09 -8.33 3.50
C SER A 5 -22.71 -7.09 2.68
N LEU A 6 -22.97 -7.12 1.36
CA LEU A 6 -22.67 -6.00 0.46
C LEU A 6 -23.47 -4.74 0.82
N ASP A 7 -24.72 -4.89 1.28
CA ASP A 7 -25.55 -3.76 1.68
C ASP A 7 -25.09 -3.18 3.02
N GLU A 8 -24.70 -4.03 3.98
CA GLU A 8 -24.06 -3.57 5.21
C GLU A 8 -22.72 -2.87 4.94
N ALA A 9 -21.93 -3.36 3.98
CA ALA A 9 -20.68 -2.72 3.55
C ALA A 9 -20.93 -1.31 2.97
N ARG A 10 -21.98 -1.15 2.14
CA ARG A 10 -22.39 0.14 1.57
C ARG A 10 -22.86 1.13 2.63
N ILE A 11 -23.68 0.67 3.56
CA ILE A 11 -24.12 1.47 4.71
C ILE A 11 -22.93 1.89 5.55
N LEU A 12 -21.99 0.98 5.81
CA LEU A 12 -20.80 1.25 6.63
C LEU A 12 -19.87 2.30 6.00
N LEU A 13 -19.77 2.33 4.67
CA LEU A 13 -18.98 3.30 3.93
C LEU A 13 -19.78 4.54 3.49
N GLY A 14 -21.10 4.58 3.75
CA GLY A 14 -21.96 5.68 3.33
C GLY A 14 -22.08 5.85 1.81
N VAL A 15 -21.93 4.76 1.05
CA VAL A 15 -21.96 4.76 -0.41
C VAL A 15 -23.29 4.21 -0.91
N THR A 16 -23.87 4.83 -1.95
CA THR A 16 -25.15 4.38 -2.52
C THR A 16 -25.00 3.08 -3.32
N GLU A 17 -26.10 2.34 -3.50
CA GLU A 17 -26.10 1.06 -4.24
C GLU A 17 -25.77 1.22 -5.72
N GLU A 18 -26.05 2.38 -6.29
CA GLU A 18 -25.80 2.73 -7.68
C GLU A 18 -24.36 3.18 -7.93
N CYS A 19 -23.57 3.41 -6.86
CA CYS A 19 -22.19 3.82 -7.01
C CYS A 19 -21.38 2.70 -7.68
N ARG A 20 -20.92 2.98 -8.90
CA ARG A 20 -20.00 2.13 -9.68
C ARG A 20 -18.62 2.76 -9.80
N ASP A 21 -18.44 3.95 -9.24
CA ASP A 21 -17.17 4.65 -9.26
C ASP A 21 -16.27 4.18 -8.12
N ALA A 22 -15.26 3.39 -8.45
CA ALA A 22 -14.27 2.89 -7.50
C ALA A 22 -13.52 4.02 -6.78
N SER A 23 -13.33 5.18 -7.42
CA SER A 23 -12.69 6.34 -6.82
C SER A 23 -13.58 7.02 -5.77
N ALA A 24 -14.90 7.06 -5.98
CA ALA A 24 -15.85 7.53 -4.97
C ALA A 24 -15.89 6.61 -3.74
N VAL A 25 -15.90 5.29 -3.94
CA VAL A 25 -15.85 4.30 -2.85
C VAL A 25 -14.56 4.43 -2.04
N ARG A 26 -13.42 4.59 -2.71
CA ARG A 26 -12.11 4.77 -2.05
C ARG A 26 -12.06 6.06 -1.22
N ARG A 27 -12.58 7.18 -1.74
CA ARG A 27 -12.66 8.43 -0.97
C ARG A 27 -13.47 8.26 0.31
N ALA A 28 -14.62 7.58 0.23
CA ALA A 28 -15.47 7.32 1.39
C ALA A 28 -14.75 6.42 2.42
N TYR A 29 -14.05 5.38 1.96
CA TYR A 29 -13.22 4.53 2.81
C TYR A 29 -12.10 5.31 3.53
N LEU A 30 -11.36 6.16 2.82
CA LEU A 30 -10.28 6.94 3.42
C LEU A 30 -10.77 7.94 4.46
N VAL A 31 -11.93 8.56 4.25
CA VAL A 31 -12.57 9.41 5.27
C VAL A 31 -12.90 8.57 6.51
N ALA A 32 -13.55 7.41 6.33
CA ALA A 32 -13.94 6.55 7.43
C ALA A 32 -12.74 5.99 8.22
N ILE A 33 -11.63 5.66 7.56
CA ILE A 33 -10.39 5.22 8.21
C ILE A 33 -9.73 6.35 8.99
N ARG A 34 -9.65 7.56 8.42
CA ARG A 34 -9.08 8.72 9.13
C ARG A 34 -9.86 9.08 10.39
N GLU A 35 -11.17 8.90 10.38
CA GLU A 35 -12.06 9.14 11.55
C GLU A 35 -12.02 8.01 12.59
N SER A 36 -11.72 6.79 12.17
CA SER A 36 -11.67 5.61 13.04
C SER A 36 -10.27 5.21 13.49
N HIS A 37 -9.22 5.89 13.00
CA HIS A 37 -7.83 5.52 13.24
C HIS A 37 -7.50 5.51 14.74
N PRO A 38 -6.86 4.44 15.26
CA PRO A 38 -6.53 4.30 16.69
C PRO A 38 -5.64 5.45 17.22
N ASP A 39 -4.79 6.03 16.38
CA ASP A 39 -3.97 7.20 16.77
C ASP A 39 -4.78 8.49 16.99
N ARG A 40 -6.05 8.54 16.57
CA ARG A 40 -6.95 9.69 16.79
C ARG A 40 -8.18 9.32 17.62
N ASN A 41 -8.44 8.03 17.82
CA ASN A 41 -9.63 7.51 18.47
C ASN A 41 -9.22 6.44 19.49
N GLU A 42 -9.19 6.84 20.77
CA GLU A 42 -8.81 5.96 21.89
C GLU A 42 -9.87 4.89 22.23
N ALA A 43 -10.93 4.76 21.43
CA ALA A 43 -11.95 3.76 21.65
C ALA A 43 -11.39 2.35 21.47
N ALA A 44 -11.71 1.46 22.42
CA ALA A 44 -11.21 0.09 22.46
C ALA A 44 -11.57 -0.77 21.23
N ASP A 45 -12.55 -0.35 20.44
CA ASP A 45 -13.01 -1.00 19.22
C ASP A 45 -12.47 -0.37 17.92
N ALA A 46 -11.55 0.61 17.99
CA ALA A 46 -10.95 1.26 16.82
C ALA A 46 -10.31 0.25 15.83
N ASN A 47 -9.59 -0.75 16.35
CA ASN A 47 -9.00 -1.81 15.52
C ASN A 47 -10.07 -2.68 14.85
N LEU A 48 -11.15 -3.02 15.57
CA LEU A 48 -12.25 -3.82 15.04
C LEU A 48 -13.05 -3.04 13.98
N ARG A 49 -13.25 -1.73 14.19
CA ARG A 49 -13.89 -0.82 13.22
C ARG A 49 -13.05 -0.67 11.96
N THR A 50 -11.75 -0.46 12.10
CA THR A 50 -10.80 -0.38 10.96
C THR A 50 -10.83 -1.67 10.14
N ALA A 51 -10.79 -2.84 10.80
CA ALA A 51 -10.90 -4.13 10.12
C ALA A 51 -12.22 -4.29 9.34
N ARG A 52 -13.35 -3.87 9.92
CA ARG A 52 -14.65 -3.89 9.25
C ARG A 52 -14.75 -2.93 8.08
N LEU A 53 -14.15 -1.73 8.18
CA LEU A 53 -14.08 -0.77 7.08
C LEU A 53 -13.26 -1.32 5.90
N SER A 54 -12.14 -1.99 6.20
CA SER A 54 -11.30 -2.64 5.17
C SER A 54 -12.00 -3.84 4.51
N GLU A 55 -12.82 -4.60 5.25
CA GLU A 55 -13.67 -5.65 4.67
C GLU A 55 -14.76 -5.05 3.76
N ALA A 56 -15.43 -3.98 4.21
CA ALA A 56 -16.45 -3.29 3.43
C ALA A 56 -15.91 -2.73 2.11
N TYR A 57 -14.73 -2.11 2.15
CA TYR A 57 -14.07 -1.57 0.96
C TYR A 57 -13.78 -2.66 -0.06
N ARG A 58 -13.25 -3.81 0.40
CA ARG A 58 -12.98 -4.97 -0.46
C ARG A 58 -14.24 -5.52 -1.12
N LEU A 59 -15.33 -5.68 -0.36
CA LEU A 59 -16.60 -6.19 -0.90
C LEU A 59 -17.20 -5.28 -1.97
N ILE A 60 -17.18 -3.96 -1.76
CA ILE A 60 -17.72 -3.01 -2.74
C ILE A 60 -16.84 -2.96 -3.99
N CYS A 61 -15.51 -2.94 -3.85
CA CYS A 61 -14.61 -2.98 -4.99
C CYS A 61 -14.78 -4.28 -5.82
N ALA A 62 -14.96 -5.42 -5.16
CA ALA A 62 -15.24 -6.68 -5.84
C ALA A 62 -16.58 -6.64 -6.61
N ALA A 63 -17.64 -6.08 -6.01
CA ALA A 63 -18.94 -5.95 -6.66
C ALA A 63 -18.95 -4.95 -7.84
N ILE A 64 -18.08 -3.94 -7.82
CA ILE A 64 -17.89 -3.01 -8.94
C ILE A 64 -17.12 -3.68 -10.08
N ALA A 65 -16.12 -4.51 -9.75
CA ALA A 65 -15.33 -5.25 -10.74
C ALA A 65 -16.14 -6.38 -11.40
N ASP A 66 -16.97 -7.08 -10.63
CA ASP A 66 -17.81 -8.19 -11.09
C ASP A 66 -19.31 -7.95 -10.78
N PRO A 67 -20.06 -7.25 -11.66
CA PRO A 67 -21.49 -6.99 -11.44
C PRO A 67 -22.37 -8.26 -11.52
N SER A 68 -21.79 -9.40 -11.91
CA SER A 68 -22.47 -10.70 -12.04
C SER A 68 -22.34 -11.58 -10.78
N SER A 69 -21.52 -11.16 -9.80
CA SER A 69 -21.15 -11.98 -8.64
C SER A 69 -21.92 -11.55 -7.39
N THR A 70 -23.23 -11.72 -7.40
CA THR A 70 -24.00 -11.68 -6.16
C THR A 70 -23.95 -13.07 -5.53
N THR A 71 -23.42 -13.13 -4.29
CA THR A 71 -23.36 -14.29 -3.39
C THR A 71 -22.17 -15.25 -3.64
N THR A 72 -21.26 -15.37 -2.65
CA THR A 72 -20.98 -16.61 -1.88
C THR A 72 -19.86 -16.38 -0.83
N THR A 73 -20.16 -16.81 0.40
CA THR A 73 -19.38 -16.80 1.67
C THR A 73 -18.19 -17.79 1.67
N PRO A 74 -17.19 -17.64 2.58
CA PRO A 74 -15.84 -18.20 2.43
C PRO A 74 -15.53 -19.44 3.31
N GLY A 75 -14.46 -20.15 2.97
CA GLY A 75 -13.71 -21.07 3.85
C GLY A 75 -12.22 -20.92 3.54
N GLY A 76 -11.26 -21.03 4.46
CA GLY A 76 -11.26 -21.50 5.83
C GLY A 76 -9.94 -22.25 6.06
N ALA A 77 -9.33 -22.01 7.23
CA ALA A 77 -8.29 -22.78 7.92
C ALA A 77 -6.81 -22.36 7.78
N ALA A 78 -6.31 -21.94 8.95
CA ALA A 78 -4.96 -21.69 9.39
C ALA A 78 -4.09 -22.96 9.52
N GLY A 79 -2.78 -22.75 9.65
CA GLY A 79 -1.84 -23.70 10.24
C GLY A 79 -0.51 -23.01 10.52
N GLY A 80 -0.25 -22.66 11.77
CA GLY A 80 1.02 -22.12 12.25
C GLY A 80 1.52 -22.94 13.44
N ASP A 81 2.84 -23.07 13.51
CA ASP A 81 3.71 -23.47 14.63
C ASP A 81 5.16 -23.46 14.04
N THR A 82 6.27 -23.09 14.68
CA THR A 82 6.63 -22.53 15.99
C THR A 82 8.11 -22.04 15.93
N THR A 83 8.44 -21.06 16.78
CA THR A 83 9.74 -20.79 17.47
C THR A 83 11.04 -20.41 16.73
N GLY A 84 11.70 -19.36 17.25
CA GLY A 84 13.16 -19.21 17.19
C GLY A 84 13.68 -17.79 17.46
N ALA A 85 13.90 -17.44 18.72
CA ALA A 85 14.56 -16.20 19.14
C ALA A 85 16.10 -16.28 19.02
N ALA A 86 16.76 -15.20 18.58
CA ALA A 86 18.12 -14.85 19.03
C ALA A 86 18.47 -13.39 18.70
N ALA A 87 18.85 -12.65 19.75
CA ALA A 87 19.40 -11.30 19.70
C ALA A 87 20.83 -11.29 19.14
N GLY A 88 21.15 -10.30 18.30
CA GLY A 88 22.49 -10.06 17.75
C GLY A 88 22.81 -8.56 17.78
N ALA A 89 24.01 -8.23 18.26
CA ALA A 89 24.44 -6.92 18.72
C ALA A 89 24.46 -5.81 17.65
N ARG A 90 24.00 -4.61 18.04
CA ARG A 90 24.11 -3.36 17.28
C ARG A 90 25.58 -2.92 17.24
N THR A 91 26.15 -2.92 16.05
CA THR A 91 27.42 -2.23 15.77
C THR A 91 27.08 -1.02 14.89
N ALA A 92 27.55 0.17 15.28
CA ALA A 92 27.24 1.41 14.57
C ALA A 92 27.86 1.40 13.15
N PRO A 93 27.13 1.87 12.12
CA PRO A 93 27.68 1.95 10.77
C PRO A 93 28.73 3.09 10.67
N PRO A 94 29.76 2.94 9.82
CA PRO A 94 30.78 3.95 9.60
C PRO A 94 30.21 5.23 8.95
N PRO A 95 30.89 6.38 9.08
CA PRO A 95 30.47 7.64 8.45
C PRO A 95 30.42 7.50 6.91
N ARG A 96 29.28 7.90 6.33
CA ARG A 96 28.93 7.75 4.91
C ARG A 96 29.84 8.63 4.05
N ALA A 97 30.56 8.02 3.11
CA ALA A 97 31.22 8.75 2.03
C ALA A 97 30.15 9.44 1.17
N THR A 98 30.31 10.73 0.94
CA THR A 98 29.50 11.49 -0.02
C THR A 98 29.72 10.89 -1.41
N ARG A 99 28.72 10.17 -1.92
CA ARG A 99 28.74 9.68 -3.31
C ARG A 99 28.71 10.90 -4.22
N PRO A 100 29.64 11.04 -5.19
CA PRO A 100 29.53 12.09 -6.18
C PRO A 100 28.21 11.91 -6.94
N VAL A 101 27.47 13.00 -7.09
CA VAL A 101 26.30 13.07 -7.98
C VAL A 101 26.83 12.77 -9.37
N GLY A 102 26.63 11.54 -9.83
CA GLY A 102 27.06 11.08 -11.15
C GLY A 102 26.06 11.58 -12.18
N ASN A 103 26.51 12.47 -13.05
CA ASN A 103 25.71 13.12 -14.08
C ASN A 103 25.49 12.22 -15.32
N GLU A 104 25.54 10.91 -15.15
CA GLU A 104 25.33 9.93 -16.22
C GLU A 104 24.16 9.06 -15.80
N ALA A 105 22.95 9.55 -16.11
CA ALA A 105 21.73 8.79 -15.96
C ALA A 105 21.82 7.59 -16.91
N GLU A 106 22.22 6.43 -16.39
CA GLU A 106 21.87 5.16 -17.01
C GLU A 106 20.36 5.18 -17.19
N THR A 107 19.92 5.38 -18.44
CA THR A 107 18.51 5.46 -18.78
C THR A 107 18.02 4.03 -18.86
N TYR A 108 17.33 3.58 -17.82
CA TYR A 108 16.69 2.29 -17.81
C TYR A 108 15.35 2.40 -18.54
N GLU A 109 15.21 1.70 -19.67
CA GLU A 109 13.91 1.59 -20.34
C GLU A 109 12.99 0.69 -19.50
N ILE A 110 11.98 1.32 -18.91
CA ILE A 110 10.90 0.64 -18.21
C ILE A 110 9.85 0.27 -19.26
N GLU A 111 9.71 -1.03 -19.57
CA GLU A 111 8.63 -1.55 -20.41
C GLU A 111 7.29 -1.55 -19.66
N GLY A 112 6.81 -0.38 -19.27
CA GLY A 112 5.58 -0.21 -18.52
C GLY A 112 5.15 1.24 -18.44
N TRP A 113 3.91 1.47 -18.03
CA TRP A 113 3.38 2.80 -17.79
C TRP A 113 3.31 3.10 -16.29
N VAL A 114 3.43 4.38 -15.96
CA VAL A 114 3.24 4.91 -14.60
C VAL A 114 2.12 5.93 -14.65
N ARG A 115 1.19 5.88 -13.70
CA ARG A 115 0.11 6.85 -13.56
C ARG A 115 0.00 7.32 -12.13
N VAL A 116 -0.07 8.63 -11.92
CA VAL A 116 -0.50 9.18 -10.63
C VAL A 116 -2.01 9.02 -10.54
N ILE A 117 -2.48 8.27 -9.54
CA ILE A 117 -3.92 7.97 -9.35
C ILE A 117 -4.48 8.64 -8.10
N ALA A 118 -3.63 9.17 -7.22
CA ALA A 118 -3.97 10.04 -6.09
C ALA A 118 -2.75 10.89 -5.68
N ASP A 119 -2.93 11.83 -4.76
CA ASP A 119 -1.85 12.71 -4.24
C ASP A 119 -0.65 11.92 -3.68
N ASP A 120 -0.91 10.75 -3.11
CA ASP A 120 0.05 9.86 -2.44
C ASP A 120 0.11 8.47 -3.09
N THR A 121 -0.46 8.29 -4.28
CA THR A 121 -0.56 6.95 -4.88
C THR A 121 -0.25 6.97 -6.37
N ILE A 122 0.66 6.09 -6.79
CA ILE A 122 0.94 5.80 -8.20
C ILE A 122 0.52 4.37 -8.55
N GLU A 123 0.19 4.15 -9.81
CA GLU A 123 -0.08 2.84 -10.38
C GLU A 123 0.98 2.53 -11.43
N LEU A 124 1.50 1.30 -11.36
CA LEU A 124 2.49 0.75 -12.27
C LEU A 124 1.83 -0.34 -13.12
N GLY A 125 1.98 -0.23 -14.44
CA GLY A 125 1.54 -1.23 -15.41
C GLY A 125 2.39 -2.50 -15.42
N ALA A 126 2.66 -3.07 -14.24
CA ALA A 126 3.47 -4.27 -14.07
C ALA A 126 3.06 -5.10 -12.84
N PRO A 127 3.31 -6.42 -12.86
CA PRO A 127 3.19 -7.27 -11.69
C PRO A 127 4.11 -6.85 -10.54
N LEU A 128 3.74 -7.22 -9.31
CA LEU A 128 4.40 -6.78 -8.07
C LEU A 128 5.92 -6.94 -8.10
N ASP A 129 6.43 -8.11 -8.49
CA ASP A 129 7.88 -8.38 -8.49
C ASP A 129 8.66 -7.45 -9.42
N LEU A 130 8.06 -7.10 -10.56
CA LEU A 130 8.68 -6.22 -11.55
C LEU A 130 8.56 -4.76 -11.14
N ALA A 131 7.38 -4.36 -10.67
CA ALA A 131 7.12 -3.04 -10.10
C ALA A 131 8.07 -2.71 -8.94
N PHE A 132 8.30 -3.68 -8.05
CA PHE A 132 9.24 -3.53 -6.94
C PHE A 132 10.67 -3.28 -7.42
N ARG A 133 11.14 -4.03 -8.42
CA ARG A 133 12.50 -3.85 -8.99
C ARG A 133 12.66 -2.49 -9.67
N TRP A 134 11.64 -2.04 -10.40
CA TRP A 134 11.66 -0.71 -11.02
C TRP A 134 11.72 0.39 -9.97
N LEU A 135 10.96 0.25 -8.88
CA LEU A 135 10.98 1.22 -7.80
C LEU A 135 12.32 1.22 -7.04
N GLU A 136 12.89 0.05 -6.75
CA GLU A 136 14.24 -0.10 -6.15
C GLU A 136 15.27 0.68 -6.98
N LEU A 137 15.24 0.50 -8.31
CA LEU A 137 16.13 1.19 -9.23
C LEU A 137 15.89 2.71 -9.27
N ALA A 138 14.63 3.14 -9.38
CA ALA A 138 14.27 4.56 -9.35
C ALA A 138 14.72 5.23 -8.05
N CYS A 139 14.59 4.54 -6.91
CA CYS A 139 15.02 5.05 -5.62
C CYS A 139 16.53 5.20 -5.51
N HIS A 140 17.33 4.34 -6.16
CA HIS A 140 18.78 4.54 -6.25
C HIS A 140 19.19 5.82 -6.99
N HIS A 141 18.33 6.33 -7.87
CA HIS A 141 18.54 7.62 -8.53
C HIS A 141 17.98 8.79 -7.70
N ALA A 142 16.86 8.60 -7.00
CA ALA A 142 16.19 9.65 -6.25
C ALA A 142 16.86 9.97 -4.91
N GLY A 143 17.48 8.97 -4.26
CA GLY A 143 18.08 9.15 -2.95
C GLY A 143 18.70 7.88 -2.38
N ASP A 144 18.73 7.80 -1.05
CA ASP A 144 19.35 6.70 -0.33
C ASP A 144 18.29 5.75 0.21
N ILE A 145 18.25 4.50 -0.27
CA ILE A 145 17.37 3.48 0.30
C ILE A 145 17.80 3.18 1.73
N THR A 146 16.92 3.43 2.70
CA THR A 146 17.18 3.25 4.14
C THR A 146 16.51 2.02 4.71
N TYR A 147 15.50 1.48 4.03
CA TYR A 147 14.82 0.25 4.41
C TYR A 147 14.28 -0.47 3.17
N LEU A 148 14.32 -1.80 3.22
CA LEU A 148 13.85 -2.67 2.14
C LEU A 148 13.29 -3.97 2.74
N ASP A 149 12.01 -4.23 2.53
CA ASP A 149 11.34 -5.48 2.90
C ASP A 149 10.59 -6.03 1.68
N ARG A 150 11.23 -6.98 1.00
CA ARG A 150 10.66 -7.61 -0.21
C ARG A 150 9.41 -8.45 0.11
N PRO A 151 9.40 -9.32 1.13
CA PRO A 151 8.20 -10.05 1.52
C PRO A 151 6.99 -9.16 1.84
N ALA A 152 7.21 -8.03 2.51
CA ALA A 152 6.15 -7.06 2.81
C ALA A 152 5.87 -6.08 1.65
N ALA A 153 6.64 -6.17 0.56
CA ALA A 153 6.61 -5.26 -0.57
C ALA A 153 6.69 -3.78 -0.12
N MET A 154 7.64 -3.47 0.76
CA MET A 154 7.83 -2.15 1.35
C MET A 154 9.27 -1.64 1.13
N LEU A 155 9.42 -0.36 0.80
CA LEU A 155 10.71 0.30 0.57
C LEU A 155 10.69 1.68 1.20
N GLN A 156 11.79 2.13 1.80
CA GLN A 156 11.95 3.50 2.26
C GLN A 156 13.18 4.14 1.63
N VAL A 157 13.03 5.38 1.16
CA VAL A 157 14.11 6.20 0.62
C VAL A 157 14.22 7.51 1.40
N LEU A 158 15.45 7.90 1.72
CA LEU A 158 15.80 9.22 2.19
C LEU A 158 16.13 10.10 0.99
N VAL A 159 15.32 11.13 0.77
CA VAL A 159 15.49 12.11 -0.31
C VAL A 159 15.91 13.47 0.25
N GLN A 160 16.70 14.20 -0.53
CA GLN A 160 17.15 15.54 -0.19
C GLN A 160 16.77 16.50 -1.31
N PHE A 161 16.11 17.60 -0.94
CA PHE A 161 15.77 18.67 -1.87
C PHE A 161 16.58 19.92 -1.52
N VAL A 162 17.04 20.65 -2.55
CA VAL A 162 17.80 21.88 -2.36
C VAL A 162 16.95 22.90 -1.61
N GLY A 163 17.42 23.34 -0.44
CA GLY A 163 16.72 24.33 0.38
C GLY A 163 15.65 23.78 1.33
N TYR A 164 15.49 22.45 1.41
CA TYR A 164 14.53 21.79 2.30
C TYR A 164 15.23 20.75 3.20
N PRO A 165 14.64 20.42 4.36
CA PRO A 165 15.16 19.34 5.19
C PRO A 165 15.07 17.98 4.46
N PRO A 166 15.99 17.04 4.75
CA PRO A 166 15.87 15.67 4.28
C PRO A 166 14.53 15.06 4.68
N SER A 167 13.92 14.31 3.76
CA SER A 167 12.61 13.69 3.96
C SER A 167 12.68 12.19 3.68
N TYR A 168 11.94 11.40 4.43
CA TYR A 168 11.74 9.99 4.12
C TYR A 168 10.49 9.85 3.26
N VAL A 169 10.57 9.02 2.23
CA VAL A 169 9.41 8.52 1.50
C VAL A 169 9.35 7.02 1.71
N VAL A 170 8.22 6.54 2.20
CA VAL A 170 7.89 5.13 2.34
C VAL A 170 6.98 4.75 1.19
N PHE A 171 7.32 3.64 0.57
CA PHE A 171 6.55 3.01 -0.49
C PHE A 171 6.02 1.67 0.00
N ASP A 172 4.70 1.51 0.00
CA ASP A 172 4.00 0.24 0.22
C ASP A 172 3.39 -0.19 -1.13
N LEU A 173 3.78 -1.36 -1.62
CA LEU A 173 3.37 -1.87 -2.92
C LEU A 173 2.31 -2.96 -2.74
N GLN A 174 1.20 -2.81 -3.47
CA GLN A 174 0.14 -3.79 -3.47
C GLN A 174 -0.17 -4.24 -4.89
N GLY A 175 0.15 -5.51 -5.18
CA GLY A 175 -0.17 -6.14 -6.45
C GLY A 175 -1.68 -6.22 -6.68
N ARG A 176 -2.10 -5.97 -7.92
CA ARG A 176 -3.48 -6.10 -8.39
C ARG A 176 -3.52 -7.19 -9.46
N ALA A 177 -3.47 -8.45 -9.02
CA ALA A 177 -3.30 -9.63 -9.88
C ALA A 177 -4.33 -9.72 -11.02
N ALA A 178 -5.57 -9.29 -10.78
CA ALA A 178 -6.63 -9.27 -11.80
C ALA A 178 -6.33 -8.34 -12.98
N TYR A 179 -5.54 -7.28 -12.77
CA TYR A 179 -5.23 -6.26 -13.77
C TYR A 179 -3.78 -6.31 -14.25
N GLY A 180 -2.95 -7.15 -13.63
CA GLY A 180 -1.50 -7.19 -13.89
C GLY A 180 -0.78 -5.89 -13.51
N THR A 181 -1.41 -5.04 -12.69
CA THR A 181 -0.86 -3.76 -12.23
C THR A 181 -0.46 -3.81 -10.76
N THR A 182 0.26 -2.80 -10.30
CA THR A 182 0.67 -2.62 -8.91
C THR A 182 0.36 -1.20 -8.47
N GLU A 183 -0.35 -1.03 -7.37
CA GLU A 183 -0.49 0.27 -6.71
C GLU A 183 0.66 0.47 -5.74
N VAL A 184 1.19 1.68 -5.67
CA VAL A 184 2.24 2.08 -4.74
C VAL A 184 1.76 3.29 -3.96
N PHE A 185 1.69 3.14 -2.64
CA PHE A 185 1.36 4.21 -1.70
C PHE A 185 2.65 4.88 -1.25
N CYS A 186 2.73 6.19 -1.41
CA CYS A 186 3.89 7.03 -1.19
C CYS A 186 3.63 7.98 -0.01
N THR A 187 4.20 7.71 1.15
CA THR A 187 3.99 8.49 2.39
C THR A 187 5.27 9.06 2.97
#